data_AF-A0A9P6AU18-F1
#
_entry.id   AF-A0A9P6AU18-F1
#
_cell.length_a   1.000
_cell.length_b   1.000
_cell.length_c   1.000
_cell.angle_alpha   90.00
_cell.angle_beta   90.00
_cell.angle_gamma   90.00
#
_symmetry.space_group_name_H-M   'P 1'
#
loop_
_entity.id
_entity.type
_entity.pdbx_description
1 polymer ?
#
loop_
_entity_poly.entity_id
_entity_poly.type
_entity_poly.pdbx_seq_one_letter_code
_entity_poly.pdbx_strand_id
1 'polypeptide(L)'
;GNVLPVCPIPTGTQTHPVALRSNGKGQLVRSAGSFGIVLSHDDYDDGKQGAKYTQVRLRSGEVQNIPHTCIATIGRISNPNWKDSTLGKARRARNFRRHPSDHGVAMNAVDHPHGGGREGSKGSGHSSSAWGWLTKGKRTRRSGPKGNTMVIRKDHEGRRNVSPRHFVRFIKNN
;
A
#
# COMPACT_ATOMS: atom_id res chain seq x y z
N GLY A 1 -3.15 24.47 -0.05
CA GLY A 1 -3.06 24.35 1.42
C GLY A 1 -1.69 24.79 1.87
N ASN A 2 -1.53 25.07 3.16
CA ASN A 2 -0.24 25.49 3.74
C ASN A 2 0.67 24.29 4.00
N VAL A 3 1.97 24.46 3.77
CA VAL A 3 3.01 23.46 4.04
C VAL A 3 3.63 23.79 5.40
N LEU A 4 3.74 22.80 6.28
CA LEU A 4 4.43 22.93 7.56
C LEU A 4 5.11 21.60 7.95
N PRO A 5 6.06 21.64 8.90
CA PRO A 5 6.54 20.43 9.55
C PRO A 5 5.38 19.64 10.17
N VAL A 6 5.54 18.34 10.35
CA VAL A 6 4.49 17.48 10.90
C VAL A 6 4.26 17.73 12.40
N CYS A 7 5.31 18.10 13.14
CA CYS A 7 5.26 18.40 14.57
C CYS A 7 4.12 19.37 15.01
N PRO A 8 3.94 20.56 14.39
CA PRO A 8 2.88 21.50 14.77
C PRO A 8 1.48 21.16 14.25
N ILE A 9 1.32 20.12 13.42
CA ILE A 9 0.02 19.76 12.87
C ILE A 9 -0.82 19.08 13.96
N PRO A 10 -2.03 19.55 14.31
CA PRO A 10 -2.80 18.91 15.38
C PRO A 10 -3.27 17.51 14.98
N THR A 11 -3.43 16.64 15.98
CA THR A 11 -3.95 15.30 15.80
C THR A 11 -5.36 15.31 15.21
N GLY A 12 -5.70 14.31 14.40
CA GLY A 12 -6.97 14.20 13.70
C GLY A 12 -7.07 14.99 12.39
N THR A 13 -6.12 15.88 12.10
CA THR A 13 -6.14 16.65 10.84
C THR A 13 -5.81 15.80 9.61
N GLN A 14 -6.41 16.19 8.48
CA GLN A 14 -6.12 15.60 7.19
C GLN A 14 -4.88 16.24 6.57
N THR A 15 -3.98 15.42 6.02
CA THR A 15 -2.73 15.87 5.41
C THR A 15 -2.47 15.23 4.04
N HIS A 16 -1.82 15.97 3.15
CA HIS A 16 -1.35 15.54 1.84
C HIS A 16 -0.39 16.59 1.28
N PRO A 17 0.60 16.28 0.44
CA PRO A 17 1.43 15.08 0.52
C PRO A 17 2.28 15.08 1.79
N VAL A 18 2.84 13.91 2.16
CA VAL A 18 3.67 13.74 3.35
C VAL A 18 5.07 13.25 2.99
N ALA A 19 6.11 13.84 3.58
CA ALA A 19 7.50 13.44 3.38
C ALA A 19 7.90 12.26 4.27
N LEU A 20 8.81 11.40 3.79
CA LEU A 20 9.34 10.23 4.53
C LEU A 20 10.64 10.51 5.29
N ARG A 21 11.36 11.57 4.91
CA ARG A 21 12.66 11.94 5.47
C ARG A 21 12.69 13.42 5.78
N SER A 22 13.45 13.80 6.80
CA SER A 22 13.77 15.20 7.10
C SER A 22 14.35 15.88 5.84
N ASN A 23 13.89 17.08 5.52
CA ASN A 23 14.25 17.83 4.30
C ASN A 23 13.96 17.09 2.97
N GLY A 24 13.15 16.03 3.02
CA GLY A 24 12.71 15.29 1.84
C GLY A 24 11.49 15.93 1.17
N LYS A 25 11.22 15.49 -0.06
CA LYS A 25 10.00 15.85 -0.79
C LYS A 25 8.80 15.05 -0.26
N GLY A 26 7.61 15.62 -0.38
CA GLY A 26 6.35 14.89 -0.15
C GLY A 26 6.21 13.72 -1.12
N GLN A 27 6.37 12.50 -0.62
CA GLN A 27 6.34 11.26 -1.41
C GLN A 27 5.01 10.53 -1.26
N LEU A 28 4.44 10.55 -0.06
CA LEU A 28 3.21 9.86 0.26
C LEU A 28 1.98 10.73 -0.03
N VAL A 29 0.84 10.06 -0.25
CA VAL A 29 -0.48 10.69 -0.36
C VAL A 29 -0.49 11.77 -1.45
N ARG A 30 -0.26 11.34 -2.70
CA ARG A 30 -0.17 12.22 -3.89
C ARG A 30 -1.28 12.02 -4.93
N SER A 31 -2.14 11.02 -4.71
CA SER A 31 -3.18 10.67 -5.69
C SER A 31 -4.40 11.58 -5.55
N ALA A 32 -5.15 11.77 -6.63
CA ALA A 32 -6.39 12.56 -6.64
C ALA A 32 -7.33 12.15 -5.50
N GLY A 33 -7.86 13.13 -4.77
CA GLY A 33 -8.75 12.89 -3.63
C GLY A 33 -8.14 12.19 -2.40
N SER A 34 -6.85 11.84 -2.43
CA SER A 34 -6.22 11.13 -1.31
C SER A 34 -5.85 12.08 -0.17
N PHE A 35 -5.87 11.54 1.05
CA PHE A 35 -5.45 12.21 2.27
C PHE A 35 -4.93 11.16 3.27
N GLY A 36 -4.03 11.56 4.15
CA GLY A 36 -3.65 10.87 5.38
C GLY A 36 -4.26 11.57 6.58
N ILE A 37 -4.24 10.91 7.74
CA ILE A 37 -4.70 11.49 9.01
C ILE A 37 -3.56 11.40 10.01
N VAL A 38 -3.26 12.50 10.69
CA VAL A 38 -2.33 12.50 11.83
C VAL A 38 -3.03 11.87 13.02
N LEU A 39 -2.44 10.82 13.62
CA LEU A 39 -3.04 10.11 14.75
C LEU A 39 -2.50 10.61 16.09
N SER A 40 -1.19 10.53 16.28
CA SER A 40 -0.50 10.93 17.51
C SER A 40 0.87 11.52 17.19
N HIS A 41 1.32 12.41 18.06
CA HIS A 41 2.72 12.80 18.14
C HIS A 41 3.31 12.05 19.31
N ASP A 42 4.29 11.21 19.02
CA ASP A 42 5.03 10.50 20.05
C ASP A 42 6.20 11.43 20.42
N ASP A 43 5.98 12.20 21.49
CA ASP A 43 6.95 13.13 22.08
C ASP A 43 7.87 12.45 23.12
N TYR A 44 7.51 11.24 23.55
CA TYR A 44 8.27 10.47 24.53
C TYR A 44 9.44 9.73 23.85
N ASP A 45 10.64 9.95 24.39
CA ASP A 45 11.85 9.20 24.05
C ASP A 45 11.72 7.79 24.61
N ASP A 46 11.13 6.87 23.84
CA ASP A 46 11.00 5.45 24.18
C ASP A 46 12.37 4.74 24.16
N GLY A 47 13.46 5.36 24.64
CA GLY A 47 14.76 4.78 24.98
C GLY A 47 15.50 3.98 23.89
N LYS A 48 14.93 3.85 22.69
CA LYS A 48 15.37 2.98 21.60
C LYS A 48 16.04 3.74 20.48
N GLN A 49 15.87 5.06 20.43
CA GLN A 49 16.53 6.04 19.58
C GLN A 49 15.74 7.34 19.78
N GLY A 50 16.32 8.38 20.39
CA GLY A 50 15.66 9.65 20.76
C GLY A 50 15.16 10.53 19.61
N ALA A 51 14.62 9.93 18.56
CA ALA A 51 13.97 10.59 17.44
C ALA A 51 12.46 10.66 17.70
N LYS A 52 11.92 11.88 17.66
CA LYS A 52 10.49 12.13 17.81
C LYS A 52 9.74 11.77 16.51
N TYR A 53 8.68 10.98 16.64
CA TYR A 53 7.88 10.51 15.50
C TYR A 53 6.43 10.95 15.60
N THR A 54 5.80 11.15 14.46
CA THR A 54 4.37 11.36 14.33
C THR A 54 3.78 10.17 13.60
N GLN A 55 2.74 9.59 14.17
CA GLN A 55 2.00 8.51 13.56
C GLN A 55 1.02 9.07 12.54
N VAL A 56 1.19 8.68 11.28
CA VAL A 56 0.28 9.06 10.20
C VAL A 56 -0.40 7.83 9.65
N ARG A 57 -1.74 7.87 9.62
CA ARG A 57 -2.56 6.87 8.95
C ARG A 57 -2.65 7.20 7.47
N LEU A 58 -2.19 6.28 6.63
CA LEU A 58 -2.27 6.38 5.17
C LEU A 58 -3.64 5.93 4.67
N ARG A 59 -3.95 6.27 3.41
CA ARG A 59 -5.20 5.85 2.75
C ARG A 59 -5.34 4.32 2.63
N SER A 60 -4.24 3.57 2.62
CA SER A 60 -4.22 2.10 2.68
C SER A 60 -4.74 1.54 4.03
N GLY A 61 -4.83 2.37 5.07
CA GLY A 61 -5.09 1.94 6.44
C GLY A 61 -3.85 1.46 7.20
N GLU A 62 -2.67 1.56 6.58
CA GLU A 62 -1.37 1.43 7.25
C GLU A 62 -1.11 2.64 8.15
N VAL A 63 -0.54 2.42 9.33
CA VAL A 63 -0.06 3.48 10.23
C VAL A 63 1.46 3.43 10.23
N GLN A 64 2.07 4.56 9.93
CA GLN A 64 3.51 4.70 9.78
C GLN A 64 4.04 5.86 10.62
N ASN A 65 5.22 5.66 11.21
CA ASN A 65 6.00 6.68 11.89
C ASN A 65 6.74 7.56 10.89
N ILE A 66 6.57 8.86 11.08
CA ILE A 66 7.17 9.89 10.26
C ILE A 66 7.95 10.83 11.18
N PRO A 67 9.23 11.13 10.90
CA PRO A 67 10.00 12.06 11.72
C PRO A 67 9.30 13.42 11.82
N HIS A 68 9.31 14.03 13.00
CA HIS A 68 8.66 15.33 13.27
C HIS A 68 9.08 16.47 12.34
N THR A 69 10.33 16.44 11.89
CA THR A 69 10.92 17.43 10.98
C THR A 69 10.47 17.30 9.54
N CYS A 70 9.77 16.22 9.18
CA CYS A 70 9.24 16.04 7.83
C CYS A 70 8.17 17.09 7.54
N ILE A 71 8.02 17.44 6.27
CA ILE A 71 6.98 18.36 5.82
C ILE A 71 5.71 17.62 5.43
N ALA A 72 4.57 18.25 5.69
CA ALA A 72 3.27 17.87 5.18
C ALA A 72 2.47 19.12 4.81
N THR A 73 1.47 18.97 3.94
CA THR A 73 0.50 20.03 3.67
C THR A 73 -0.87 19.67 4.25
N ILE A 74 -1.56 20.67 4.80
CA ILE A 74 -2.88 20.48 5.42
C ILE A 74 -3.96 20.37 4.34
N GLY A 75 -4.87 19.41 4.52
CA GLY A 75 -6.09 19.21 3.73
C GLY A 75 -6.12 17.87 3.00
N ARG A 76 -6.84 17.84 1.87
CA ARG A 76 -6.89 16.70 0.92
C ARG A 76 -6.48 17.13 -0.50
N ILE A 77 -6.02 16.18 -1.31
CA ILE A 77 -5.73 16.45 -2.73
C ILE A 77 -7.02 16.78 -3.48
N SER A 78 -6.91 17.67 -4.46
CA SER A 78 -8.00 18.03 -5.36
C SER A 78 -8.55 16.84 -6.14
N ASN A 79 -9.70 17.05 -6.78
CA ASN A 79 -10.38 16.06 -7.61
C ASN A 79 -10.75 14.74 -6.90
N PRO A 80 -11.59 14.78 -5.83
CA PRO A 80 -12.05 13.57 -5.15
C PRO A 80 -12.92 12.67 -6.03
N ASN A 81 -13.58 13.23 -7.05
CA ASN A 81 -14.49 12.52 -7.94
C ASN A 81 -13.75 11.82 -9.10
N TRP A 82 -12.42 11.86 -9.12
CA TRP A 82 -11.62 11.17 -10.14
C TRP A 82 -11.92 9.67 -10.22
N LYS A 83 -12.24 9.05 -9.09
CA LYS A 83 -12.60 7.62 -8.98
C LYS A 83 -13.90 7.27 -9.70
N ASP A 84 -14.81 8.22 -9.87
CA ASP A 84 -16.13 8.01 -10.46
C ASP A 84 -16.10 8.21 -12.00
N SER A 85 -14.94 8.60 -12.53
CA SER A 85 -14.72 8.81 -13.96
C SER A 85 -14.67 7.49 -14.73
N THR A 86 -15.52 7.36 -15.75
CA THR A 86 -15.57 6.19 -16.64
C THR A 86 -14.92 6.49 -17.98
N LEU A 87 -14.09 5.57 -18.48
CA LEU A 87 -13.36 5.76 -19.75
C LEU A 87 -14.28 5.69 -20.98
N GLY A 88 -15.33 4.86 -20.95
CA GLY A 88 -16.38 4.74 -21.97
C GLY A 88 -15.96 4.09 -23.31
N LYS A 89 -14.71 4.24 -23.75
CA LYS A 89 -14.20 3.69 -25.03
C LYS A 89 -12.75 3.21 -24.89
N ALA A 90 -12.39 2.13 -25.58
CA ALA A 90 -11.02 1.57 -25.59
C ALA A 90 -9.96 2.58 -26.07
N ARG A 91 -10.29 3.44 -27.05
CA ARG A 91 -9.37 4.50 -27.53
C ARG A 91 -8.98 5.48 -26.41
N ARG A 92 -9.87 5.78 -25.48
CA ARG A 92 -9.55 6.67 -24.35
C ARG A 92 -8.50 6.05 -23.43
N ALA A 93 -8.55 4.74 -23.20
CA ALA A 93 -7.51 4.01 -22.47
C ALA A 93 -6.14 4.09 -23.18
N ARG A 94 -6.13 3.94 -24.52
CA ARG A 94 -4.92 4.12 -25.33
C ARG A 94 -4.34 5.53 -25.23
N ASN A 95 -5.17 6.57 -25.15
CA ASN A 95 -4.70 7.95 -24.92
C ASN A 95 -4.00 8.12 -23.55
N PHE A 96 -4.38 7.32 -22.54
CA PHE A 96 -3.68 7.23 -21.26
C PHE A 96 -2.45 6.30 -21.29
N ARG A 97 -1.98 5.91 -22.48
CA ARG A 97 -0.86 4.96 -22.70
C ARG A 97 -1.07 3.60 -22.03
N ARG A 98 -2.33 3.17 -21.88
CA ARG A 98 -2.69 1.82 -21.44
C ARG A 98 -2.98 0.97 -22.67
N HIS A 99 -2.08 0.05 -22.96
CA HIS A 99 -2.22 -0.92 -24.05
C HIS A 99 -3.13 -2.09 -23.63
N PRO A 100 -3.78 -2.77 -24.59
CA PRO A 100 -4.50 -4.00 -24.28
C PRO A 100 -3.56 -5.01 -23.61
N SER A 101 -4.08 -5.76 -22.66
CA SER A 101 -3.35 -6.83 -21.96
C SER A 101 -4.19 -8.09 -22.06
N ASP A 102 -3.56 -9.18 -22.49
CA ASP A 102 -4.24 -10.46 -22.66
C ASP A 102 -4.31 -11.23 -21.35
N HIS A 103 -5.38 -11.99 -21.18
CA HIS A 103 -5.53 -12.88 -20.02
C HIS A 103 -4.63 -14.10 -20.20
N GLY A 104 -3.94 -14.53 -19.13
CA GLY A 104 -3.07 -15.70 -19.17
C GLY A 104 -3.78 -17.00 -19.57
N VAL A 105 -5.10 -17.08 -19.37
CA VAL A 105 -5.95 -18.22 -19.82
C VAL A 105 -6.09 -18.29 -21.34
N ALA A 106 -5.98 -17.15 -22.03
CA ALA A 106 -6.06 -17.11 -23.49
C ALA A 106 -4.72 -17.44 -24.17
N MET A 107 -3.65 -17.61 -23.39
CA MET A 107 -2.30 -17.85 -23.90
C MET A 107 -2.02 -19.36 -24.04
N ASN A 108 -0.91 -19.71 -24.69
CA ASN A 108 -0.44 -21.10 -24.75
C ASN A 108 0.22 -21.51 -23.42
N ALA A 109 0.33 -22.81 -23.17
CA ALA A 109 0.95 -23.36 -21.95
C ALA A 109 2.44 -22.97 -21.80
N VAL A 110 3.12 -22.64 -22.90
CA VAL A 110 4.52 -22.15 -22.89
C VAL A 110 4.62 -20.70 -22.40
N ASP A 111 3.61 -19.89 -22.66
CA ASP A 111 3.64 -18.44 -22.41
C ASP A 111 3.17 -18.07 -21.01
N HIS A 112 2.19 -18.81 -20.48
CA HIS A 112 1.60 -18.54 -19.17
C HIS A 112 1.25 -19.83 -18.42
N PRO A 113 1.43 -19.89 -17.08
CA PRO A 113 0.98 -21.01 -16.26
C PRO A 113 -0.52 -21.33 -16.30
N HIS A 114 -1.33 -20.44 -16.88
CA HIS A 114 -2.79 -20.62 -17.03
C HIS A 114 -3.19 -20.97 -18.46
N GLY A 115 -2.22 -20.99 -19.38
CA GLY A 115 -2.47 -21.20 -20.79
C GLY A 115 -2.69 -22.66 -21.14
N GLY A 116 -3.25 -22.88 -22.32
CA GLY A 116 -3.61 -24.21 -22.83
C GLY A 116 -4.93 -24.76 -22.27
N GLY A 117 -5.11 -26.08 -22.40
CA GLY A 117 -6.38 -26.75 -22.10
C GLY A 117 -7.43 -26.60 -23.21
N ARG A 118 -8.55 -27.31 -23.07
CA ARG A 118 -9.72 -27.18 -23.95
C ARG A 118 -10.77 -26.28 -23.30
N GLU A 119 -11.56 -25.58 -24.10
CA GLU A 119 -12.80 -24.90 -23.67
C GLU A 119 -12.65 -23.90 -22.51
N GLY A 120 -11.65 -23.00 -22.57
CA GLY A 120 -11.52 -21.91 -21.58
C GLY A 120 -11.15 -22.35 -20.17
N SER A 121 -10.50 -23.51 -20.03
CA SER A 121 -9.97 -24.01 -18.77
C SER A 121 -9.05 -22.98 -18.10
N LYS A 122 -9.15 -22.83 -16.77
CA LYS A 122 -8.42 -21.81 -16.00
C LYS A 122 -6.96 -22.18 -15.72
N GLY A 123 -6.42 -23.18 -16.42
CA GLY A 123 -5.19 -23.87 -16.09
C GLY A 123 -5.31 -24.74 -14.83
N SER A 124 -4.36 -25.66 -14.66
CA SER A 124 -4.26 -26.47 -13.43
C SER A 124 -3.36 -25.74 -12.43
N GLY A 125 -3.95 -25.09 -11.42
CA GLY A 125 -3.18 -24.50 -10.32
C GLY A 125 -3.78 -23.24 -9.69
N HIS A 126 -3.01 -22.68 -8.75
CA HIS A 126 -3.36 -21.41 -8.11
C HIS A 126 -3.16 -20.22 -9.06
N SER A 127 -3.86 -19.11 -8.78
CA SER A 127 -3.69 -17.88 -9.56
C SER A 127 -2.25 -17.36 -9.43
N SER A 128 -1.56 -17.27 -10.56
CA SER A 128 -0.13 -16.94 -10.67
C SER A 128 0.11 -15.90 -11.77
N SER A 129 1.25 -15.22 -11.71
CA SER A 129 1.76 -14.36 -12.78
C SER A 129 2.35 -15.19 -13.91
N ALA A 130 2.70 -14.55 -15.03
CA ALA A 130 3.39 -15.19 -16.15
C ALA A 130 4.70 -15.90 -15.72
N TRP A 131 5.36 -15.40 -14.68
CA TRP A 131 6.58 -15.99 -14.11
C TRP A 131 6.32 -16.98 -12.95
N GLY A 132 5.07 -17.38 -12.72
CA GLY A 132 4.71 -18.36 -11.69
C GLY A 132 4.63 -17.81 -10.26
N TRP A 133 4.67 -16.49 -10.05
CA TRP A 133 4.46 -15.93 -8.71
C TRP A 133 2.99 -15.88 -8.35
N LEU A 134 2.60 -16.43 -7.20
CA LEU A 134 1.21 -16.40 -6.71
C LEU A 134 0.69 -14.97 -6.58
N THR A 135 -0.47 -14.68 -7.18
CA THR A 135 -1.07 -13.33 -7.23
C THR A 135 -2.13 -13.10 -6.15
N LYS A 136 -2.74 -14.15 -5.62
CA LYS A 136 -3.76 -14.06 -4.57
C LYS A 136 -3.16 -14.35 -3.20
N GLY A 137 -3.30 -13.42 -2.26
CA GLY A 137 -3.01 -13.61 -0.83
C GLY A 137 -1.53 -13.70 -0.44
N LYS A 138 -0.63 -14.04 -1.36
CA LYS A 138 0.81 -14.12 -1.06
C LYS A 138 1.41 -12.72 -0.86
N ARG A 139 1.98 -12.50 0.33
CA ARG A 139 2.75 -11.29 0.62
C ARG A 139 4.05 -11.29 -0.20
N THR A 140 4.23 -10.28 -1.05
CA THR A 140 5.43 -10.14 -1.89
C THR A 140 6.62 -9.55 -1.14
N ARG A 141 6.36 -8.66 -0.16
CA ARG A 141 7.41 -8.08 0.69
C ARG A 141 7.95 -9.13 1.66
N ARG A 142 9.26 -9.41 1.57
CA ARG A 142 9.98 -10.30 2.49
C ARG A 142 9.92 -9.76 3.93
N SER A 143 9.89 -10.68 4.91
CA SER A 143 10.11 -10.35 6.31
C SER A 143 11.61 -10.11 6.57
N GLY A 144 11.94 -9.30 7.56
CA GLY A 144 13.33 -9.07 7.99
C GLY A 144 13.75 -7.60 8.06
N PRO A 145 15.05 -7.35 8.33
CA PRO A 145 15.58 -6.01 8.67
C PRO A 145 15.52 -5.00 7.52
N LYS A 146 15.46 -5.48 6.26
CA LYS A 146 15.24 -4.64 5.07
C LYS A 146 13.77 -4.27 4.84
N GLY A 147 12.89 -4.64 5.77
CA GLY A 147 11.46 -4.34 5.72
C GLY A 147 11.15 -2.87 6.05
N ASN A 148 9.88 -2.51 5.93
CA ASN A 148 9.39 -1.18 6.28
C ASN A 148 9.33 -1.09 7.82
N THR A 149 10.43 -0.66 8.44
CA THR A 149 10.64 -0.62 9.90
C THR A 149 9.78 0.42 10.59
N MET A 150 9.48 1.51 9.89
CA MET A 150 8.68 2.63 10.41
C MET A 150 7.17 2.31 10.51
N VAL A 151 6.74 1.10 10.17
CA VAL A 151 5.32 0.74 10.12
C VAL A 151 4.90 0.14 11.45
N ILE A 152 4.03 0.83 12.18
CA ILE A 152 3.44 0.31 13.42
C ILE A 152 2.35 -0.70 13.09
N ARG A 153 1.42 -0.33 12.21
CA ARG A 153 0.23 -1.12 11.92
C ARG A 153 0.10 -1.33 10.42
N LYS A 154 0.08 -2.61 10.02
CA LYS A 154 -0.12 -3.01 8.62
C LYS A 154 -1.54 -2.66 8.14
N ASP A 155 -1.66 -2.52 6.83
CA ASP A 155 -2.90 -2.35 6.09
C ASP A 155 -3.91 -3.48 6.34
N HIS A 156 -5.18 -3.24 5.99
CA HIS A 156 -6.27 -4.17 6.31
C HIS A 156 -6.13 -5.52 5.61
N GLU A 157 -5.61 -5.54 4.38
CA GLU A 157 -5.47 -6.76 3.58
C GLU A 157 -4.27 -7.60 4.04
N GLY A 158 -3.19 -6.93 4.43
CA GLY A 158 -2.05 -7.54 5.10
C GLY A 158 -2.41 -8.26 6.42
N ARG A 159 -3.57 -7.99 7.03
CA ARG A 159 -4.08 -8.73 8.21
C ARG A 159 -4.89 -9.95 7.84
N ARG A 160 -5.71 -9.89 6.78
CA ARG A 160 -6.53 -11.02 6.31
C ARG A 160 -5.69 -12.23 5.88
N ASN A 161 -4.49 -11.98 5.36
CA ASN A 161 -3.56 -13.03 4.94
C ASN A 161 -2.71 -13.61 6.10
N VAL A 162 -2.85 -13.10 7.32
CA VAL A 162 -2.29 -13.74 8.52
C VAL A 162 -3.34 -14.72 9.03
N SER A 163 -3.42 -15.91 8.43
CA SER A 163 -4.32 -16.94 8.93
C SER A 163 -3.94 -17.28 10.38
N PRO A 164 -4.90 -17.44 11.32
CA PRO A 164 -4.65 -17.89 12.70
C PRO A 164 -4.01 -19.28 12.83
N ARG A 165 -3.76 -19.98 11.72
CA ARG A 165 -3.28 -21.37 11.66
C ARG A 165 -1.87 -21.59 12.20
N HIS A 166 -1.15 -20.54 12.63
CA HIS A 166 0.14 -20.68 13.34
C HIS A 166 0.02 -20.68 14.86
N PHE A 167 -1.16 -20.43 15.45
CA PHE A 167 -1.33 -20.40 16.91
C PHE A 167 -1.62 -21.80 17.51
N VAL A 168 -2.10 -22.75 16.71
CA VAL A 168 -2.54 -24.08 17.20
C VAL A 168 -1.39 -25.12 17.25
N ARG A 169 -0.20 -24.80 16.73
CA ARG A 169 0.97 -25.72 16.79
C ARG A 169 1.85 -25.57 18.03
N PHE A 170 1.59 -24.62 18.92
CA PHE A 170 2.43 -24.39 20.11
C PHE A 170 1.84 -24.96 21.42
N ILE A 171 0.58 -25.42 21.42
CA ILE A 171 -0.10 -25.92 22.64
C ILE A 171 -0.11 -27.46 22.70
N LYS A 172 0.45 -28.17 21.71
CA LYS A 172 0.48 -29.65 21.71
C LYS A 172 1.85 -30.29 22.01
N ASN A 173 2.86 -29.49 22.39
CA ASN A 173 4.15 -29.98 22.85
C ASN A 173 4.49 -29.42 24.25
N ASN A 174 3.59 -29.66 25.20
CA ASN A 174 3.87 -29.79 26.63
C ASN A 174 2.93 -30.84 27.18
#